data_AF-A0A967REU8-F1
#
_entry.id   AF-A0A967REU8-F1
#
_cell.length_a   1.000
_cell.length_b   1.000
_cell.length_c   1.000
_cell.angle_alpha   90.00
_cell.angle_beta   90.00
_cell.angle_gamma   90.00
#
_symmetry.space_group_name_H-M   'P 1'
#
loop_
_entity.id
_entity.type
_entity.pdbx_description
1 polymer ?
#
loop_
_entity_poly.entity_id
_entity_poly.type
_entity_poly.pdbx_seq_one_letter_code
_entity_poly.pdbx_strand_id
1 'polypeptide(L)'
;MNEQNNTQKPYNSRREFLKNTGRVAATSAFMAAVGPHLYAGESNTIKIALVGCGGRGTGAAVNALSTKGPTQLVALADVFENRVKGSHKSLSGRFNKKENVPQHRQQVNVPQDRQFIGLDGYKKAIDA
;
A
#
# COMPACT_ATOMS: atom_id res chain seq x y z
N MET A 1 -73.75 8.78 -37.80
CA MET A 1 -73.19 9.58 -36.68
C MET A 1 -71.99 8.79 -36.19
N ASN A 2 -70.81 9.07 -36.75
CA ASN A 2 -69.74 9.88 -36.10
C ASN A 2 -69.02 9.01 -35.05
N GLU A 3 -67.70 8.84 -34.99
CA GLU A 3 -66.58 9.67 -35.43
C GLU A 3 -65.28 8.85 -35.41
N GLN A 4 -64.28 9.34 -36.15
CA GLN A 4 -62.91 8.82 -36.23
C GLN A 4 -62.17 8.98 -34.89
N ASN A 5 -61.20 8.10 -34.59
CA ASN A 5 -59.91 8.57 -34.08
C ASN A 5 -58.77 7.56 -34.29
N ASN A 6 -57.84 7.98 -35.14
CA ASN A 6 -56.63 7.31 -35.59
C ASN A 6 -55.51 7.51 -34.56
N THR A 7 -55.18 6.46 -33.79
CA THR A 7 -53.96 6.45 -32.95
C THR A 7 -52.82 5.78 -33.71
N GLN A 8 -52.02 6.59 -34.41
CA GLN A 8 -50.76 6.13 -34.97
C GLN A 8 -49.78 5.77 -33.85
N LYS A 9 -49.44 4.49 -33.72
CA LYS A 9 -48.35 4.01 -32.86
C LYS A 9 -47.03 4.64 -33.31
N PRO A 10 -46.20 5.19 -32.40
CA PRO A 10 -44.88 5.67 -32.79
C PRO A 10 -44.02 4.47 -33.21
N TYR A 11 -43.64 4.41 -34.48
CA TYR A 11 -42.63 3.47 -34.93
C TYR A 11 -41.29 3.91 -34.35
N ASN A 12 -40.84 3.24 -33.29
CA ASN A 12 -39.48 3.37 -32.77
C ASN A 12 -38.50 3.19 -33.93
N SER A 13 -37.82 4.26 -34.34
CA SER A 13 -37.01 4.21 -35.55
C SER A 13 -35.72 3.43 -35.30
N ARG A 14 -35.20 2.75 -36.34
CA ARG A 14 -33.91 2.04 -36.28
C ARG A 14 -32.76 2.93 -35.77
N ARG A 15 -32.85 4.24 -36.00
CA ARG A 15 -31.90 5.26 -35.53
C ARG A 15 -31.98 5.45 -34.01
N GLU A 16 -33.17 5.34 -33.43
CA GLU A 16 -33.40 5.43 -32.00
C GLU A 16 -32.89 4.18 -31.27
N PHE A 17 -33.08 3.01 -31.87
CA PHE A 17 -32.46 1.77 -31.40
C PHE A 17 -30.93 1.86 -31.43
N LEU A 18 -30.32 2.32 -32.53
CA LEU A 18 -28.87 2.50 -32.61
C LEU A 18 -28.34 3.54 -31.60
N LYS A 19 -29.09 4.62 -31.34
CA LYS A 19 -28.74 5.61 -30.31
C LYS A 19 -28.81 5.02 -28.90
N ASN A 20 -29.83 4.23 -28.60
CA ASN A 20 -29.97 3.59 -27.29
C ASN A 20 -28.94 2.47 -27.09
N THR A 21 -28.74 1.62 -28.09
CA THR A 21 -27.75 0.53 -28.04
C THR A 21 -26.32 1.06 -28.00
N GLY A 22 -26.01 2.13 -28.75
CA GLY A 22 -24.70 2.81 -28.71
C GLY A 22 -24.39 3.44 -27.35
N ARG A 23 -25.40 3.97 -26.64
CA ARG A 23 -25.25 4.53 -25.29
C ARG A 23 -24.96 3.45 -24.24
N VAL A 24 -25.60 2.28 -24.33
CA VAL A 24 -25.42 1.17 -23.37
C VAL A 24 -24.09 0.44 -23.59
N ALA A 25 -23.65 0.29 -24.84
CA ALA A 25 -22.37 -0.35 -25.15
C ALA A 25 -21.15 0.50 -24.76
N ALA A 26 -21.23 1.83 -24.84
CA ALA A 26 -20.15 2.72 -24.40
C ALA A 26 -19.87 2.61 -22.89
N THR A 27 -20.92 2.42 -22.07
CA THR A 27 -20.78 2.27 -20.62
C THR A 27 -20.21 0.92 -20.20
N SER A 28 -20.48 -0.17 -20.94
CA SER A 28 -19.92 -1.49 -20.64
C SER A 28 -18.49 -1.66 -21.16
N ALA A 29 -18.13 -0.98 -22.26
CA ALA A 29 -16.77 -0.99 -22.79
C ALA A 29 -15.76 -0.35 -21.82
N PHE A 30 -16.17 0.66 -21.03
CA PHE A 30 -15.31 1.22 -19.98
C PHE A 30 -14.96 0.17 -18.92
N MET A 31 -15.93 -0.65 -18.51
CA MET A 31 -15.76 -1.75 -17.53
C MET A 31 -14.96 -2.94 -18.08
N ALA A 32 -14.97 -3.16 -19.39
CA ALA A 32 -14.15 -4.19 -20.04
C ALA A 32 -12.72 -3.73 -20.38
N ALA A 33 -12.53 -2.42 -20.62
CA ALA A 33 -11.22 -1.80 -20.84
C ALA A 33 -10.43 -1.63 -19.54
N VAL A 34 -11.11 -1.55 -18.38
CA VAL A 34 -10.50 -1.81 -17.07
C VAL A 34 -10.50 -3.32 -16.79
N GLY A 35 -9.77 -4.09 -17.60
CA GLY A 35 -9.48 -5.48 -17.26
C GLY A 35 -8.86 -5.58 -15.84
N PRO A 36 -8.78 -6.78 -15.25
CA PRO A 36 -8.07 -7.00 -13.99
C PRO A 36 -6.56 -6.86 -14.25
N HIS A 37 -6.11 -5.63 -14.44
CA HIS A 37 -4.71 -5.21 -14.40
C HIS A 37 -4.44 -4.45 -13.10
N LEU A 38 -5.35 -4.60 -12.12
CA LEU A 38 -5.14 -4.22 -10.73
C LEU A 38 -4.36 -5.30 -9.97
N TYR A 39 -3.36 -5.91 -10.60
CA TYR A 39 -2.21 -6.38 -9.83
C TYR A 39 -1.34 -5.16 -9.60
N ALA A 40 -1.78 -4.29 -8.68
CA ALA A 40 -0.90 -3.32 -8.05
C ALA A 40 0.30 -4.14 -7.56
N GLY A 41 1.46 -3.97 -8.18
CA GLY A 41 2.62 -4.83 -7.97
C GLY A 41 2.83 -5.05 -6.48
N GLU A 42 2.57 -6.28 -6.03
CA GLU A 42 2.65 -6.61 -4.62
C GLU A 42 4.07 -6.26 -4.17
N SER A 43 4.16 -5.33 -3.21
CA SER A 43 5.39 -5.07 -2.52
C SER A 43 5.71 -6.33 -1.72
N ASN A 44 6.46 -7.24 -2.31
CA ASN A 44 7.00 -8.45 -1.67
C ASN A 44 7.98 -8.14 -0.51
N THR A 45 8.00 -6.90 -0.02
CA THR A 45 8.88 -6.41 1.03
C THR A 45 8.48 -7.00 2.36
N ILE A 46 9.39 -7.77 2.96
CA ILE A 46 9.26 -8.28 4.32
C ILE A 46 9.49 -7.11 5.28
N LYS A 47 8.42 -6.68 5.93
CA LYS A 47 8.48 -5.66 7.00
C LYS A 47 8.95 -6.31 8.29
N ILE A 48 9.93 -5.66 8.92
CA ILE A 48 10.55 -6.11 10.16
C ILE A 48 10.24 -5.06 11.24
N ALA A 49 9.76 -5.52 12.38
CA ALA A 49 9.72 -4.74 13.61
C ALA A 49 10.75 -5.33 14.60
N LEU A 50 11.58 -4.47 15.20
CA LEU A 50 12.56 -4.90 16.20
C LEU A 50 12.04 -4.59 17.60
N VAL A 51 11.75 -5.64 18.39
CA VAL A 51 11.46 -5.55 19.81
C VAL A 51 12.70 -5.98 20.60
N GLY A 52 13.20 -5.10 21.47
CA GLY A 52 14.47 -5.27 22.18
C GLY A 52 15.65 -4.73 21.37
N CYS A 53 15.95 -3.44 21.53
CA CYS A 53 16.99 -2.70 20.80
C CYS A 53 18.38 -2.82 21.45
N GLY A 54 18.64 -3.88 22.22
CA GLY A 54 19.97 -4.17 22.77
C GLY A 54 20.95 -4.70 21.72
N GLY A 55 22.17 -5.07 22.14
CA GLY A 55 23.22 -5.55 21.23
C GLY A 55 22.82 -6.79 20.41
N ARG A 56 22.14 -7.75 21.05
CA ARG A 56 21.66 -8.97 20.38
C ARG A 56 20.53 -8.69 19.39
N GLY A 57 19.53 -7.91 19.79
CA GLY A 57 18.41 -7.55 18.91
C GLY A 57 18.85 -6.70 17.71
N THR A 58 19.75 -5.74 17.94
CA THR A 58 20.36 -4.96 16.85
C THR A 58 21.16 -5.87 15.91
N GLY A 59 21.93 -6.83 16.45
CA GLY A 59 22.63 -7.83 15.63
C GLY A 59 21.68 -8.72 14.81
N ALA A 60 20.54 -9.11 15.38
CA ALA A 60 19.51 -9.86 14.67
C ALA A 60 18.90 -9.04 13.52
N ALA A 61 18.61 -7.75 13.75
CA ALA A 61 18.15 -6.84 12.71
C ALA A 61 19.20 -6.66 11.60
N VAL A 62 20.49 -6.56 11.94
CA VAL A 62 21.58 -6.56 10.94
C VAL A 62 21.55 -7.82 10.09
N ASN A 63 21.40 -9.00 10.69
CA ASN A 63 21.36 -10.26 9.95
C ASN A 63 20.16 -10.31 8.99
N ALA A 64 18.98 -9.91 9.46
CA ALA A 64 17.77 -9.89 8.65
C ALA A 64 17.87 -8.91 7.47
N LEU A 65 18.38 -7.70 7.71
CA LEU A 65 18.55 -6.67 6.68
C LEU A 65 19.71 -6.95 5.70
N SER A 66 20.64 -7.84 6.05
CA SER A 66 21.76 -8.22 5.17
C SER A 66 21.39 -9.32 4.16
N THR A 67 20.15 -9.80 4.16
CA THR A 67 19.68 -10.79 3.18
C THR A 67 19.52 -10.17 1.80
N LYS A 68 19.49 -11.01 0.75
CA LYS A 68 19.29 -10.57 -0.64
C LYS A 68 17.83 -10.22 -0.98
N GLY A 69 16.88 -10.54 -0.08
CA GLY A 69 15.46 -10.30 -0.29
C GLY A 69 15.07 -8.85 0.01
N PRO A 70 13.90 -8.38 -0.46
CA PRO A 70 13.39 -7.07 -0.11
C PRO A 70 12.96 -7.06 1.36
N THR A 71 13.84 -6.64 2.27
CA THR A 71 13.53 -6.48 3.69
C THR A 71 13.55 -5.01 4.08
N GLN A 72 12.65 -4.59 4.94
CA GLN A 72 12.61 -3.22 5.46
C GLN A 72 12.31 -3.21 6.96
N LEU A 73 13.11 -2.50 7.74
CA LEU A 73 12.83 -2.23 9.14
C LEU A 73 11.85 -1.05 9.24
N VAL A 74 10.69 -1.28 9.86
CA VAL A 74 9.59 -0.30 9.90
C VAL A 74 9.27 0.22 11.31
N ALA A 75 9.62 -0.53 12.36
CA ALA A 75 9.34 -0.15 13.73
C ALA A 75 10.44 -0.62 14.70
N LEU A 76 10.59 0.11 15.79
CA LEU A 76 11.47 -0.21 16.91
C LEU A 76 10.70 -0.13 18.22
N ALA A 77 10.96 -1.06 19.14
CA ALA A 77 10.45 -1.00 20.50
C ALA A 77 11.48 -1.47 21.53
N ASP A 78 11.63 -0.72 22.62
CA ASP A 78 12.40 -1.12 23.81
C ASP A 78 11.84 -0.38 25.04
N VAL A 79 12.13 -0.87 26.25
CA VAL A 79 11.79 -0.15 27.48
C VAL A 79 12.74 1.01 27.75
N PHE A 80 13.94 1.01 27.15
CA PHE A 80 14.94 2.06 27.30
C PHE A 80 15.14 2.89 26.01
N GLU A 81 14.90 4.20 26.10
CA GLU A 81 14.98 5.13 24.97
C GLU A 81 16.36 5.18 24.31
N ASN A 82 17.43 5.18 25.12
CA ASN A 82 18.81 5.19 24.62
C ASN A 82 19.13 3.98 23.74
N ARG A 83 18.51 2.82 23.99
CA ARG A 83 18.67 1.61 23.16
C ARG A 83 17.99 1.76 21.82
N VAL A 84 16.75 2.27 21.79
CA VAL A 84 16.04 2.57 20.53
C VAL A 84 16.84 3.55 19.67
N LYS A 85 17.26 4.67 20.26
CA LYS A 85 18.07 5.69 19.56
C LYS A 85 19.41 5.14 19.05
N GLY A 86 20.13 4.38 19.90
CA GLY A 86 21.41 3.77 19.54
C GLY A 86 21.28 2.75 18.41
N SER A 87 20.29 1.85 18.50
CA SER A 87 20.00 0.84 17.48
C SER A 87 19.58 1.51 16.16
N HIS A 88 18.67 2.47 16.20
CA HIS A 88 18.22 3.24 15.03
C HIS A 88 19.39 3.91 14.31
N LYS A 89 20.26 4.61 15.05
CA LYS A 89 21.45 5.28 14.49
C LYS A 89 22.40 4.27 13.85
N SER A 90 22.69 3.15 14.53
CA SER A 90 23.57 2.09 14.04
C SER A 90 23.05 1.46 12.75
N LEU A 91 21.77 1.09 12.72
CA LEU A 91 21.14 0.44 11.57
C LEU A 91 21.00 1.42 10.39
N SER A 92 20.57 2.65 10.64
CA SER A 92 20.45 3.68 9.60
C SER A 92 21.81 3.98 8.95
N GLY A 93 22.87 4.17 9.74
CA GLY A 93 24.22 4.41 9.22
C GLY A 93 24.78 3.23 8.41
N ARG A 94 24.32 2.01 8.69
CA ARG A 94 24.77 0.81 7.97
C ARG A 94 24.02 0.59 6.66
N PHE A 95 22.71 0.80 6.63
CA PHE A 95 21.85 0.37 5.52
C PHE A 95 21.28 1.51 4.66
N ASN A 96 21.24 2.76 5.17
CA ASN A 96 20.71 3.91 4.42
C ASN A 96 21.86 4.76 3.82
N LYS A 97 22.80 4.12 3.13
CA LYS A 97 23.99 4.80 2.56
C LYS A 97 23.75 5.53 1.22
N LYS A 98 22.60 5.34 0.60
CA LYS A 98 22.29 5.93 -0.71
C LYS A 98 21.66 7.31 -0.52
N GLU A 99 22.39 8.33 -0.98
CA GLU A 99 21.85 9.68 -1.12
C GLU A 99 20.70 9.68 -2.14
N ASN A 100 19.72 10.58 -1.96
CA ASN A 100 18.54 10.75 -2.83
C ASN A 100 17.54 9.57 -2.89
N VAL A 101 17.58 8.63 -1.93
CA VAL A 101 16.52 7.62 -1.78
C VAL A 101 15.42 8.16 -0.85
N PRO A 102 14.16 8.28 -1.32
CA PRO A 102 13.04 8.65 -0.47
C PRO A 102 12.94 7.76 0.77
N GLN A 103 12.61 8.33 1.93
CA GLN A 103 12.60 7.62 3.21
C GLN A 103 11.79 6.31 3.18
N HIS A 104 10.66 6.28 2.48
CA HIS A 104 9.82 5.08 2.35
C HIS A 104 10.46 3.94 1.54
N ARG A 105 11.52 4.21 0.77
CA ARG A 105 12.31 3.22 0.01
C ARG A 105 13.64 2.88 0.69
N GLN A 106 13.94 3.51 1.82
CA GLN A 106 15.13 3.18 2.61
C GLN A 106 14.93 1.85 3.34
N GLN A 107 16.00 1.07 3.48
CA GLN A 107 15.92 -0.24 4.13
C GLN A 107 15.60 -0.10 5.62
N VAL A 108 16.02 1.01 6.24
CA VAL A 108 15.59 1.43 7.58
C VAL A 108 14.64 2.62 7.42
N ASN A 109 13.34 2.37 7.58
CA ASN A 109 12.28 3.37 7.50
C ASN A 109 11.51 3.43 8.82
N VAL A 110 12.18 3.93 9.87
CA VAL A 110 11.62 4.01 11.22
C VAL A 110 11.47 5.49 11.63
N PRO A 111 10.41 6.17 11.15
CA PRO A 111 10.08 7.51 11.63
C PRO A 111 9.82 7.51 13.14
N GLN A 112 9.85 8.69 13.75
CA GLN A 112 9.83 8.84 15.21
C GLN A 112 8.53 8.34 15.86
N ASP A 113 7.41 8.39 15.15
CA ASP A 113 6.11 7.83 15.55
C ASP A 113 6.08 6.29 15.54
N ARG A 114 7.05 5.63 14.91
CA ARG A 114 7.26 4.17 14.94
C ARG A 114 8.45 3.73 15.81
N GLN A 115 8.84 4.60 16.75
CA GLN A 115 9.82 4.32 17.79
C GLN A 115 9.11 4.31 19.14
N PHE A 116 8.87 3.12 19.67
CA PHE A 116 8.01 2.92 20.83
C PHE A 116 8.82 2.65 22.08
N ILE A 117 8.61 3.44 23.13
CA ILE A 117 9.27 3.28 24.43
C ILE A 117 8.29 2.72 25.45
N GLY A 118 8.75 1.79 26.27
CA GLY A 118 8.02 1.26 27.43
C GLY A 118 7.56 -0.19 27.26
N LEU A 119 6.95 -0.73 28.32
CA LEU A 119 6.56 -2.15 28.38
C LEU A 119 5.52 -2.55 27.32
N ASP A 120 4.67 -1.63 26.91
CA ASP A 120 3.67 -1.86 25.86
C ASP A 120 4.17 -1.49 24.45
N GLY A 121 5.42 -1.05 24.31
CA GLY A 121 5.96 -0.63 23.01
C GLY A 121 5.93 -1.74 21.96
N TYR A 122 6.05 -3.01 22.38
CA TYR A 122 6.01 -4.16 21.48
C TYR A 122 4.65 -4.31 20.76
N LYS A 123 3.52 -3.99 21.44
CA LYS A 123 2.19 -4.08 20.84
C LYS A 123 2.10 -3.14 19.63
N LYS A 124 2.51 -1.88 19.85
CA LYS A 124 2.55 -0.86 18.80
C LYS A 124 3.50 -1.23 17.65
N ALA A 125 4.64 -1.87 17.96
CA ALA A 125 5.59 -2.31 16.94
C ALA A 125 5.05 -3.44 16.06
N ILE A 126 4.21 -4.32 16.61
CA ILE A 126 3.56 -5.40 15.85
C ILE A 126 2.48 -4.86 14.92
N ASP A 127 1.79 -3.80 15.33
CA ASP A 127 0.69 -3.17 14.57
C ASP A 127 1.17 -2.15 13.50
N ALA A 128 2.47 -1.95 13.34
CA ALA A 128 3.09 -0.83 12.60
C ALA A 128 3.34 -1.01 11.09
#